data_AF-A0A0F2JA97-F1
#
_entry.id   AF-A0A0F2JA97-F1
#
_cell.length_a   1.000
_cell.length_b   1.000
_cell.length_c   1.000
_cell.angle_alpha   90.00
_cell.angle_beta   90.00
_cell.angle_gamma   90.00
#
_symmetry.space_group_name_H-M   'P 1'
#
loop_
_entity.id
_entity.type
_entity.pdbx_description
1 polymer ?
#
loop_
_entity_poly.entity_id
_entity_poly.type
_entity_poly.pdbx_seq_one_letter_code
_entity_poly.pdbx_strand_id
1 'polypeptide(L)' 'MAKELSVREALKIAYKTGQQVTIGLYSGVTLEGVIVERLWETSFRVWLEPAEPVEPGQDIDKAIIAKYAVKSVEFGMAD' A
#
# COMPACT_ATOMS: atom_id res chain seq x y z
N MET A 1 -11.49 -18.93 -12.26
CA MET A 1 -10.55 -18.63 -11.15
C MET A 1 -9.79 -17.37 -11.51
N ALA A 2 -9.86 -16.32 -10.71
CA ALA A 2 -8.99 -15.16 -10.89
C ALA A 2 -7.55 -15.58 -10.62
N LYS A 3 -6.62 -15.18 -11.49
CA LYS A 3 -5.20 -15.44 -11.27
C LYS A 3 -4.75 -14.57 -10.09
N GLU A 4 -4.27 -15.19 -9.02
CA GLU A 4 -3.68 -14.44 -7.90
C GLU A 4 -2.52 -13.60 -8.43
N LEU A 5 -2.58 -12.29 -8.18
CA LEU A 5 -1.51 -11.38 -8.53
C LEU A 5 -0.32 -11.64 -7.59
N SER A 6 0.89 -11.63 -8.14
CA SER A 6 2.07 -11.59 -7.28
C SER A 6 2.11 -10.25 -6.52
N VAL A 7 2.72 -10.22 -5.32
CA VAL A 7 2.92 -8.98 -4.54
C VAL A 7 3.54 -7.86 -5.40
N ARG A 8 4.47 -8.20 -6.29
CA ARG A 8 5.11 -7.23 -7.18
C ARG A 8 4.14 -6.62 -8.18
N GLU A 9 3.26 -7.43 -8.76
CA GLU A 9 2.24 -6.96 -9.70
C GLU A 9 1.17 -6.16 -8.98
N ALA A 10 0.72 -6.61 -7.80
CA ALA A 10 -0.24 -5.90 -6.97
C ALA A 10 0.27 -4.51 -6.57
N LEU A 11 1.52 -4.40 -6.06
CA LEU A 11 2.13 -3.09 -5.75
C LEU A 11 2.25 -2.19 -6.99
N LYS A 12 2.54 -2.76 -8.16
CA LYS A 12 2.64 -2.01 -9.42
C LYS A 12 1.27 -1.48 -9.87
N ILE A 13 0.21 -2.25 -9.67
CA ILE A 13 -1.17 -1.83 -9.95
C ILE A 13 -1.56 -0.72 -8.97
N ALA A 14 -1.41 -0.94 -7.67
CA ALA A 14 -1.73 0.05 -6.63
C ALA A 14 -1.02 1.40 -6.87
N TYR A 15 0.27 1.38 -7.19
CA TYR A 15 1.04 2.58 -7.54
C TYR A 15 0.49 3.31 -8.77
N LYS A 16 0.04 2.58 -9.79
CA LYS A 16 -0.49 3.18 -11.02
C LYS A 16 -1.90 3.70 -10.87
N THR A 17 -2.73 3.04 -10.06
CA THR A 17 -4.14 3.39 -9.90
C THR A 17 -4.38 4.40 -8.78
N GLY A 18 -3.43 4.53 -7.84
CA GLY A 18 -3.62 5.34 -6.63
C GLY A 18 -4.70 4.78 -5.69
N GLN A 19 -5.13 3.53 -5.90
CA GLN A 19 -6.14 2.88 -5.06
C GLN A 19 -5.57 2.62 -3.67
N GLN A 20 -6.45 2.76 -2.66
CA GLN A 20 -6.17 2.28 -1.32
C GLN A 20 -6.10 0.76 -1.31
N VAL A 21 -5.08 0.23 -0.64
CA VAL A 21 -4.84 -1.21 -0.52
C VAL A 21 -4.54 -1.58 0.93
N THR A 22 -4.79 -2.84 1.27
CA THR A 22 -4.35 -3.43 2.53
C THR A 22 -3.06 -4.21 2.29
N ILE A 23 -2.02 -3.92 3.07
CA ILE A 23 -0.70 -4.55 2.96
C ILE A 23 -0.43 -5.37 4.21
N GLY A 24 -0.34 -6.68 4.04
CA GLY A 24 0.10 -7.60 5.09
C GLY A 24 1.62 -7.76 5.08
N LEU A 25 2.28 -7.60 6.23
CA LEU A 25 3.72 -7.83 6.39
C LEU A 25 4.01 -9.20 7.00
N TYR A 26 5.19 -9.75 6.73
CA TYR A 26 5.64 -11.01 7.37
C TYR A 26 5.79 -10.90 8.90
N SER A 27 5.93 -9.68 9.43
CA SER A 27 5.92 -9.44 10.88
C SER A 27 4.55 -9.68 11.54
N GLY A 28 3.49 -9.85 10.77
CA GLY A 28 2.10 -9.91 11.25
C GLY A 28 1.40 -8.56 11.36
N VAL A 29 2.10 -7.45 11.06
CA VAL A 29 1.50 -6.11 10.97
C VAL A 29 0.70 -6.00 9.66
N THR A 30 -0.47 -5.39 9.75
CA THR A 30 -1.32 -5.04 8.60
C THR A 30 -1.41 -3.53 8.49
N LEU A 31 -1.20 -3.00 7.29
CA LEU A 31 -1.38 -1.59 6.98
C LEU A 31 -2.65 -1.46 6.13
N GLU A 32 -3.71 -0.92 6.71
CA GLU A 32 -5.03 -0.85 6.09
C GLU A 32 -5.22 0.48 5.38
N GLY A 33 -5.89 0.45 4.22
CA GLY A 33 -6.29 1.67 3.51
C GLY A 33 -5.13 2.52 2.99
N VAL A 34 -3.92 1.97 2.79
CA VAL A 34 -2.74 2.75 2.42
C VAL A 34 -2.67 3.03 0.92
N ILE A 35 -2.07 4.16 0.53
CA ILE A 35 -1.81 4.50 -0.89
C ILE A 35 -0.33 4.34 -1.18
N VAL A 36 0.00 3.58 -2.24
CA VAL A 36 1.38 3.45 -2.73
C VAL A 36 1.76 4.69 -3.54
N GLU A 37 2.46 5.62 -2.91
CA GLU A 37 2.82 6.91 -3.51
C GLU A 37 4.09 6.83 -4.37
N ARG A 38 5.04 5.96 -4.03
CA ARG A 38 6.23 5.70 -4.86
C ARG A 38 6.65 4.24 -4.83
N LEU A 39 7.19 3.78 -5.95
CA LEU A 39 7.68 2.41 -6.14
C LEU A 39 9.11 2.43 -6.70
N TRP A 40 10.08 1.92 -5.92
CA TRP A 40 11.46 1.71 -6.35
C TRP A 40 11.71 0.25 -6.69
N GLU A 41 12.96 -0.12 -6.99
CA GLU A 41 13.32 -1.50 -7.30
C GLU A 41 13.07 -2.45 -6.11
N THR A 42 13.54 -2.09 -4.91
CA THR A 42 13.55 -2.94 -3.72
C THR A 42 12.59 -2.49 -2.62
N SER A 43 12.06 -1.28 -2.69
CA SER A 43 11.19 -0.67 -1.70
C SER A 43 10.04 0.12 -2.33
N PHE A 44 9.12 0.59 -1.51
CA PHE A 44 8.02 1.47 -1.90
C PHE A 44 7.67 2.38 -0.73
N ARG A 45 7.08 3.54 -1.03
CA ARG A 45 6.58 4.50 -0.04
C ARG A 45 5.07 4.49 -0.03
N VAL A 46 4.48 4.44 1.16
CA VAL A 46 3.04 4.49 1.37
C VAL A 46 2.62 5.70 2.20
N TRP A 47 1.38 6.14 2.01
CA TRP A 47 0.65 7.00 2.94
C TRP A 47 -0.16 6.10 3.87
N LEU A 48 0.03 6.24 5.19
CA LEU A 48 -0.57 5.34 6.17
C LEU A 48 -2.04 5.64 6.45
N GLU A 49 -2.43 6.91 6.46
CA GLU A 49 -3.78 7.35 6.84
C GLU A 49 -4.38 8.31 5.81
N PRO A 50 -4.62 7.87 4.56
CA PRO A 50 -5.15 8.76 3.51
C PRO A 50 -6.65 9.04 3.64
N ALA A 51 -7.35 8.44 4.61
CA ALA A 51 -8.80 8.54 4.77
C ALA A 51 -9.26 9.78 5.55
N GLU A 52 -8.39 10.38 6.36
CA GLU A 52 -8.72 11.58 7.12
C GLU A 52 -8.12 12.81 6.42
N PRO A 53 -8.91 13.87 6.15
CA PRO A 53 -8.36 15.11 5.64
C PRO A 53 -7.44 15.72 6.69
N VAL A 54 -6.13 15.69 6.42
CA VAL A 54 -5.13 16.39 7.23
C VAL A 54 -5.41 17.88 7.24
N GLU A 55 -5.33 18.50 8.43
CA GLU A 55 -5.50 19.94 8.55
C GLU A 55 -4.42 20.70 7.76
N PRO A 56 -4.71 21.90 7.24
CA PRO A 56 -3.70 22.71 6.57
C PRO A 56 -2.47 22.93 7.46
N GLY A 57 -1.31 22.40 7.03
CA GLY A 57 -0.05 22.51 7.76
C GLY A 57 0.37 21.25 8.52
N GLN A 58 -0.42 20.17 8.50
CA GLN A 58 0.00 18.86 9.01
C GLN A 58 0.69 18.03 7.92
N ASP A 59 1.72 17.28 8.33
CA ASP A 59 2.40 16.32 7.46
C ASP A 59 1.61 15.02 7.37
N ILE A 60 1.53 14.47 6.15
CA ILE A 60 0.97 13.13 5.94
C ILE A 60 1.97 12.10 6.47
N ASP A 61 1.51 11.17 7.30
CA ASP A 61 2.33 10.06 7.76
C ASP A 61 2.69 9.11 6.61
N LYS A 62 4.00 8.94 6.41
CA LYS A 62 4.56 8.12 5.33
C LYS A 62 5.54 7.10 5.88
N ALA A 63 5.49 5.90 5.31
CA ALA A 63 6.45 4.84 5.59
C ALA A 63 7.13 4.37 4.30
N ILE A 64 8.41 4.01 4.41
CA ILE A 64 9.14 3.28 3.36
C ILE A 64 9.23 1.82 3.78
N ILE A 65 8.74 0.94 2.91
CA ILE A 65 8.63 -0.50 3.18
C ILE A 65 9.46 -1.25 2.14
N ALA A 66 10.21 -2.24 2.59
CA ALA A 66 10.92 -3.14 1.70
C ALA A 66 9.94 -4.14 1.07
N LYS A 67 10.05 -4.38 -0.24
CA LYS A 67 9.15 -5.30 -0.96
C LYS A 67 9.20 -6.73 -0.42
N TYR A 68 10.36 -7.16 0.09
CA TYR A 68 10.53 -8.50 0.66
C TYR A 68 9.90 -8.66 2.04
N ALA A 69 9.54 -7.56 2.72
CA ALA A 69 8.82 -7.60 3.99
C ALA A 69 7.31 -7.84 3.79
N VAL A 70 6.81 -7.71 2.56
CA VAL A 70 5.40 -7.83 2.21
C VAL A 70 5.02 -9.29 1.98
N LYS A 71 4.00 -9.73 2.71
CA LYS A 71 3.38 -11.04 2.60
C LYS A 71 2.22 -11.03 1.60
N SER A 72 1.36 -10.01 1.65
CA SER A 72 0.18 -9.90 0.78
C SER A 72 -0.16 -8.43 0.48
N VAL A 73 -0.87 -8.23 -0.63
CA VAL A 73 -1.47 -6.94 -1.01
C VAL A 73 -2.89 -7.22 -1.50
N GLU A 74 -3.86 -6.61 -0.86
CA GLU A 74 -5.29 -6.80 -1.11
C GLU A 74 -5.92 -5.49 -1.53
N PHE A 75 -6.73 -5.53 -2.58
CA PHE A 75 -7.54 -4.39 -3.02
C PHE A 75 -8.90 -4.52 -2.37
N GLY A 76 -9.33 -3.53 -1.60
CA GLY A 76 -10.69 -3.50 -1.06
C GLY A 76 -11.70 -3.56 -2.20
N MET A 77 -12.75 -4.38 -2.05
CA MET A 77 -13.93 -4.24 -2.91
C MET A 77 -14.64 -2.98 -2.46
N ALA A 78 -14.91 -2.07 -3.40
CA ALA A 78 -15.92 -1.04 -3.16
C ALA A 78 -17.26 -1.79 -2.98
N ASP A 79 -17.83 -1.71 -1.78
CA ASP A 79 -19.24 -2.07 -1.56
C ASP A 79 -20.16 -1.17 -2.41
#